data_AF-A0A6S7JTQ6-F1
#
_entry.id   AF-A0A6S7JTQ6-F1
#
_cell.length_a   1.000
_cell.length_b   1.000
_cell.length_c   1.000
_cell.angle_alpha   90.00
_cell.angle_beta   90.00
_cell.angle_gamma   90.00
#
_symmetry.space_group_name_H-M   'P 1'
#
loop_
_entity.id
_entity.type
_entity.pdbx_description
1 polymer ?
#
loop_
_entity_poly.entity_id
_entity_poly.type
_entity_poly.pdbx_seq_one_letter_code
_entity_poly.pdbx_strand_id
1 'polypeptide(L)'
;IELWGCVYYDKYLKQIDKFVSRARKYGYTSKGYSMKEIICSRDKKLWDKVTSNVNNPLHELLPNNLARPLRPRGHVYELPRIRTERFKYSYINRCLFNFI
;
A
#
# COMPACT_ATOMS: atom_id res chain seq x y z
N ILE A 1 -8.90 12.40 16.59
CA ILE A 1 -7.81 11.43 16.33
C ILE A 1 -7.12 11.87 15.05
N GLU A 2 -5.90 12.36 15.19
CA GLU A 2 -5.17 13.11 14.16
C GLU A 2 -4.74 12.23 12.99
N LEU A 3 -5.54 12.17 11.94
CA LEU A 3 -5.13 11.72 10.59
C LEU A 3 -4.16 12.71 9.89
N TRP A 4 -3.71 13.74 10.61
CA TRP A 4 -3.00 14.91 10.08
C TRP A 4 -1.47 14.75 10.04
N GLY A 5 -0.91 13.76 10.74
CA GLY A 5 0.55 13.52 10.75
C GLY A 5 1.09 13.17 9.37
N CYS A 6 0.45 12.23 8.65
CA CYS A 6 0.98 11.68 7.39
C CYS A 6 1.17 12.72 6.28
N VAL A 7 0.24 13.66 6.14
CA VAL A 7 0.31 14.71 5.10
C VAL A 7 1.39 15.74 5.43
N TYR A 8 1.57 16.06 6.71
CA TYR A 8 2.63 16.98 7.15
C TYR A 8 4.02 16.38 6.90
N TYR A 9 4.21 15.09 7.18
CA TYR A 9 5.49 14.40 6.97
C TYR A 9 5.94 14.41 5.50
N ASP A 10 5.04 14.20 4.53
CA ASP A 10 5.41 14.11 3.11
C ASP A 10 6.12 15.38 2.58
N LYS A 11 5.72 16.57 3.06
CA LYS A 11 6.38 17.83 2.71
C LYS A 11 7.85 17.84 3.16
N TYR A 12 8.14 17.38 4.37
CA TYR A 12 9.51 17.34 4.91
C TYR A 12 10.35 16.25 4.26
N LEU A 13 9.77 15.07 4.02
CA LEU A 13 10.45 13.99 3.33
C LEU A 13 10.91 14.43 1.93
N LYS A 14 10.05 15.15 1.19
CA LYS A 14 10.40 15.75 -0.11
C LYS A 14 11.51 16.79 -0.01
N GLN A 15 11.58 17.56 1.07
CA GLN A 15 12.68 18.52 1.29
C GLN A 15 14.01 17.80 1.51
N ILE A 16 14.00 16.72 2.30
CA ILE A 16 15.20 15.90 2.56
C ILE A 16 15.65 15.22 1.27
N ASP A 17 14.74 14.66 0.49
CA ASP A 17 15.06 14.04 -0.80
C ASP A 17 15.69 15.05 -1.78
N LYS A 18 15.22 16.30 -1.80
CA LYS A 18 15.84 17.38 -2.58
C LYS A 18 17.25 17.71 -2.09
N PHE A 19 17.46 17.74 -0.77
CA PHE A 19 18.79 17.97 -0.20
C PHE A 19 19.76 16.84 -0.58
N VAL A 20 19.36 15.57 -0.43
CA VAL A 20 20.17 14.41 -0.82
C VAL A 20 20.48 14.42 -2.31
N SER A 21 19.51 14.81 -3.15
CA SER A 21 19.70 14.95 -4.60
C SER A 21 20.75 16.03 -4.94
N ARG A 22 20.75 17.15 -4.21
CA ARG A 22 21.79 18.19 -4.35
C ARG A 22 23.14 17.68 -3.89
N ALA A 23 23.21 17.02 -2.73
CA ALA A 23 24.45 16.46 -2.20
C ALA A 23 25.09 15.47 -3.20
N ARG A 24 24.26 14.63 -3.84
CA ARG A 24 24.69 13.73 -4.91
C ARG A 24 25.19 14.48 -6.14
N LYS A 25 24.49 15.53 -6.58
CA LYS A 25 24.90 16.36 -7.73
C LYS A 25 26.26 17.01 -7.52
N TYR A 26 26.55 17.46 -6.30
CA TYR A 26 27.83 18.06 -5.94
C TYR A 26 28.93 17.04 -5.58
N GLY A 27 28.65 15.73 -5.67
CA GLY A 27 29.63 14.68 -5.44
C GLY A 27 29.90 14.36 -3.96
N TYR A 28 29.14 14.94 -3.02
CA TYR A 28 29.27 14.60 -1.59
C TYR A 28 28.83 13.17 -1.29
N THR A 29 27.92 12.62 -2.09
CA THR A 29 27.44 11.24 -1.95
C THR A 29 27.38 10.55 -3.31
N SER A 30 27.83 9.30 -3.37
CA SER A 30 27.72 8.46 -4.57
C SER A 30 26.34 7.82 -4.72
N LYS A 31 25.67 7.57 -3.59
CA LYS A 31 24.36 6.90 -3.53
C LYS A 31 23.24 7.92 -3.34
N GLY A 32 22.21 7.82 -4.17
CA GLY A 32 20.93 8.48 -3.96
C GLY A 32 20.00 7.54 -3.22
N TYR A 33 19.37 8.03 -2.16
CA TYR A 33 18.31 7.30 -1.47
C TYR A 33 17.05 8.16 -1.48
N SER A 34 15.89 7.54 -1.73
CA SER A 34 14.62 8.18 -1.40
C SER A 34 14.25 7.85 0.04
N MET A 35 13.88 8.87 0.81
CA MET A 35 13.45 8.69 2.18
C MET A 35 12.21 7.80 2.27
N LYS A 36 11.32 7.87 1.29
CA LYS A 36 10.14 7.00 1.21
C LYS A 36 10.51 5.52 1.11
N GLU A 37 11.51 5.20 0.29
CA GLU A 37 12.00 3.82 0.13
C GLU A 37 12.65 3.32 1.43
N ILE A 38 13.43 4.17 2.10
CA ILE A 38 14.06 3.82 3.38
C ILE A 38 12.99 3.49 4.42
N ILE A 39 11.99 4.35 4.58
CA ILE A 39 10.88 4.15 5.52
C ILE A 39 10.16 2.85 5.19
N CYS A 40 9.73 2.67 3.93
CA CYS A 40 9.03 1.47 3.50
C CYS A 40 9.85 0.19 3.73
N SER A 41 11.16 0.22 3.49
CA SER A 41 12.04 -0.92 3.74
C SER A 41 12.17 -1.27 5.23
N ARG A 42 12.16 -0.25 6.10
CA ARG A 42 12.21 -0.46 7.56
C ARG A 42 10.88 -0.94 8.10
N ASP A 43 9.78 -0.36 7.64
CA ASP A 43 8.43 -0.77 8.02
C ASP A 43 8.19 -2.22 7.61
N LYS A 44 8.61 -2.61 6.40
CA LYS A 44 8.56 -4.01 5.96
C LYS A 44 9.35 -4.94 6.88
N LYS A 45 10.60 -4.60 7.21
CA LYS A 45 11.41 -5.39 8.14
C LYS A 45 10.79 -5.47 9.54
N LEU A 46 10.18 -4.40 10.02
CA LEU A 46 9.48 -4.38 11.30
C LEU A 46 8.25 -5.29 11.24
N TRP A 47 7.46 -5.17 10.19
CA TRP A 47 6.29 -6.02 9.94
C TRP A 47 6.66 -7.50 9.89
N ASP A 48 7.72 -7.86 9.16
CA ASP A 48 8.21 -9.24 9.07
C ASP A 48 8.64 -9.77 10.44
N LYS A 49 9.27 -8.93 11.28
CA LYS A 49 9.64 -9.29 12.66
C LYS A 49 8.44 -9.48 13.58
N VAL A 50 7.40 -8.64 13.43
CA VAL A 50 6.17 -8.75 14.23
C VAL A 50 5.38 -10.00 13.82
N THR A 51 5.26 -10.27 12.52
CA THR A 51 4.51 -11.42 11.99
C THR A 51 5.22 -12.76 12.18
N SER A 52 6.55 -12.80 12.11
CA SER A 52 7.30 -14.06 12.23
C SER A 52 7.51 -14.51 13.69
N ASN A 53 7.43 -13.60 14.67
CA ASN A 53 7.72 -13.91 16.06
C ASN A 53 6.43 -13.91 16.91
N VAL A 54 5.95 -15.11 17.24
CA VAL A 54 4.74 -15.31 18.07
C VAL A 54 4.90 -14.73 19.48
N ASN A 55 6.12 -14.65 20.00
CA ASN A 55 6.40 -14.09 21.33
C ASN A 55 6.53 -12.55 21.32
N ASN A 56 6.34 -11.89 20.17
CA ASN A 56 6.39 -10.44 20.09
C ASN A 56 5.12 -9.85 20.75
N PRO A 57 5.22 -8.85 21.64
CA PRO A 57 4.06 -8.21 22.25
C PRO A 57 3.04 -7.66 21.25
N LEU A 58 3.49 -7.29 20.05
CA LEU A 58 2.62 -6.78 18.98
C LEU A 58 1.97 -7.88 18.15
N HIS A 59 2.43 -9.13 18.28
CA HIS A 59 1.86 -10.27 17.53
C HIS A 59 0.42 -10.57 17.97
N GLU A 60 0.08 -10.37 19.25
CA GLU A 60 -1.28 -10.54 19.77
C GLU A 60 -2.27 -9.53 19.15
N LEU A 61 -1.78 -8.37 18.71
CA LEU A 61 -2.61 -7.36 18.05
C LEU A 61 -2.87 -7.68 16.57
N LEU A 62 -2.19 -8.69 16.00
CA LEU A 62 -2.42 -9.07 14.62
C LEU A 62 -3.82 -9.69 14.49
N PRO A 63 -4.55 -9.39 13.40
CA PRO A 63 -5.81 -10.05 13.15
C PRO A 63 -5.57 -11.55 13.09
N ASN A 64 -6.31 -12.31 13.90
CA ASN A 64 -6.29 -13.76 13.83
C ASN A 64 -6.48 -14.17 12.37
N ASN A 65 -5.54 -14.95 11.85
CA ASN A 65 -5.57 -15.46 10.49
C ASN A 65 -6.62 -16.57 10.39
N LEU A 66 -7.86 -16.19 10.69
CA LEU A 66 -9.03 -16.99 10.41
C LEU A 66 -9.15 -16.92 8.90
N ALA A 67 -8.63 -17.93 8.21
CA ALA A 67 -9.03 -18.25 6.86
C ALA A 67 -10.53 -18.53 6.92
N ARG A 68 -11.34 -17.46 6.95
CA ARG A 68 -12.79 -17.55 6.92
C ARG A 68 -13.10 -17.84 5.46
N PRO A 69 -13.49 -19.08 5.09
CA PRO A 69 -13.95 -19.31 3.74
C PRO A 69 -15.10 -18.33 3.50
N LEU A 70 -15.03 -17.59 2.39
CA LEU A 70 -16.18 -16.82 1.95
C LEU A 70 -17.34 -17.81 1.80
N ARG A 71 -18.54 -17.42 2.25
CA ARG A 71 -19.72 -18.28 2.08
C ARG A 71 -19.86 -18.62 0.59
N PRO A 72 -20.11 -19.89 0.24
CA PRO A 72 -20.39 -20.24 -1.14
C PRO A 72 -21.56 -19.39 -1.63
N ARG A 73 -21.44 -18.83 -2.82
CA ARG A 73 -22.53 -18.06 -3.42
C ARG A 73 -23.70 -19.03 -3.66
N GLY A 74 -24.89 -18.69 -3.16
CA GLY A 74 -26.09 -19.53 -3.31
C GLY A 74 -26.68 -19.55 -4.72
N HIS A 75 -25.99 -19.00 -5.71
CA HIS A 75 -26.42 -18.93 -7.10
C HIS A 75 -25.19 -19.05 -8.01
N VAL A 76 -25.41 -19.60 -9.21
CA VAL A 76 -24.42 -19.55 -10.28
C VAL A 76 -24.18 -18.08 -10.59
N TYR A 77 -22.94 -17.62 -10.41
CA TYR A 77 -22.56 -16.24 -10.69
C TYR A 77 -22.47 -16.06 -12.21
N GLU A 78 -23.62 -15.80 -12.83
CA GLU A 78 -23.67 -15.31 -14.20
C GLU A 78 -23.58 -13.80 -14.17
N LEU A 79 -22.44 -13.27 -14.64
CA LEU A 79 -22.32 -11.86 -14.90
C LEU A 79 -23.38 -11.46 -15.92
N PRO A 80 -24.24 -10.47 -15.64
CA PRO A 80 -25.23 -10.05 -16.62
C PRO A 80 -24.50 -9.59 -17.88
N ARG A 81 -24.89 -10.13 -19.04
CA ARG A 81 -24.34 -9.75 -20.35
C ARG A 81 -24.80 -8.34 -20.72
N ILE A 82 -24.24 -7.34 -20.07
CA ILE A 82 -24.61 -5.94 -20.29
C ILE A 82 -23.71 -5.38 -21.38
N ARG A 83 -24.27 -5.23 -22.59
CA ARG A 83 -23.58 -4.71 -23.77
C ARG A 83 -23.60 -3.18 -23.89
N THR A 84 -24.18 -2.48 -22.93
CA THR A 84 -24.34 -1.02 -23.01
C THR A 84 -23.00 -0.32 -22.75
N GLU A 85 -22.72 0.72 -23.53
CA GLU A 85 -21.52 1.54 -23.37
C GLU A 85 -21.47 2.19 -21.97
N ARG A 86 -22.62 2.64 -21.46
CA ARG A 86 -22.75 3.20 -20.11
C ARG A 86 -22.25 2.25 -19.02
N PHE A 87 -22.44 0.94 -19.19
CA PHE A 87 -21.94 -0.06 -18.25
C PHE A 87 -20.41 -0.19 -18.33
N LYS A 88 -19.84 -0.15 -19.54
CA LYS A 88 -18.39 -0.20 -19.76
C LYS A 88 -17.68 1.05 -19.20
N TYR A 89 -18.31 2.22 -19.25
CA TYR A 89 -17.71 3.48 -18.79
C TYR A 89 -17.83 3.75 -17.28
N SER A 90 -18.62 2.95 -16.55
CA SER A 90 -18.68 3.07 -15.08
C SER A 90 -17.32 2.71 -14.46
N TYR A 91 -16.77 3.60 -13.63
CA TYR A 91 -15.46 3.42 -12.98
C TYR A 91 -15.33 2.07 -12.27
N ILE A 92 -16.35 1.70 -11.48
CA ILE A 92 -16.40 0.44 -10.75
C ILE A 92 -16.31 -0.75 -11.72
N ASN A 93 -17.03 -0.69 -12.85
CA ASN A 93 -17.03 -1.77 -13.84
C ASN A 93 -15.72 -1.81 -14.64
N ARG A 94 -15.07 -0.68 -14.91
CA ARG A 94 -13.74 -0.65 -15.52
C ARG A 94 -12.71 -1.34 -14.64
N CYS A 95 -12.76 -1.09 -13.32
CA CYS A 95 -11.89 -1.76 -12.36
C CYS A 95 -12.21 -3.25 -12.18
N LEU A 96 -13.49 -3.62 -12.14
CA LEU A 96 -13.90 -5.01 -11.90
C LEU A 96 -13.76 -5.93 -13.13
N PHE A 97 -13.94 -5.38 -14.33
CA PHE A 97 -13.98 -6.15 -15.58
C PHE A 97 -12.85 -5.80 -16.56
N ASN A 98 -11.90 -4.95 -16.16
CA ASN A 98 -10.78 -4.49 -17.00
C ASN A 98 -11.24 -3.98 -18.37
N PHE A 99 -12.36 -3.25 -18.43
CA PHE A 99 -12.74 -2.52 -19.65
C PHE A 99 -11.76 -1.36 -19.81
N ILE A 100 -10.87 -1.48 -20.81
CA ILE A 100 -9.91 -0.44 -21.22
C ILE A 100 -10.67 0.82 -21.61
#